data_AF-A0A6I9Q7G4-F1
#
_entry.id   AF-A0A6I9Q7G4-F1
#
_cell.length_a   1.000
_cell.length_b   1.000
_cell.length_c   1.000
_cell.angle_alpha   90.00
_cell.angle_beta   90.00
_cell.angle_gamma   90.00
#
_symmetry.space_group_name_H-M   'P 1'
#
loop_
_entity.id
_entity.type
_entity.pdbx_description
1 polymer ?
#
loop_
_entity_poly.entity_id
_entity_poly.type
_entity_poly.pdbx_seq_one_letter_code
_entity_poly.pdbx_strand_id
1 'polypeptide(L)'
;MLEAGLVEPPFKPDPRLVYCSDVQDIDEFSTVKGVTLGETDSEFYCKFNTGSVSINWQNEVIDTGCFKELNVFGPEGSRSSDLDWTQTPESPKRSLLDRLFRRNVRKLCSSSILH
;
A
#
# COMPACT_ATOMS: atom_id res chain seq x y z
N MET A 1 27.09 -17.08 -8.86
CA MET A 1 27.54 -16.59 -7.54
C MET A 1 27.22 -15.12 -7.35
N LEU A 2 27.59 -14.24 -8.28
CA LEU A 2 27.28 -12.80 -8.21
C LEU A 2 25.76 -12.51 -8.24
N GLU A 3 25.02 -13.07 -9.20
CA GLU A 3 23.55 -12.87 -9.31
C GLU A 3 22.76 -13.41 -8.10
N ALA A 4 23.33 -14.37 -7.37
CA ALA A 4 22.74 -14.92 -6.15
C ALA A 4 23.09 -14.10 -4.91
N GLY A 5 23.81 -12.98 -5.05
CA GLY A 5 24.22 -12.12 -3.93
C GLY A 5 25.28 -12.73 -3.01
N LEU A 6 26.00 -13.77 -3.45
CA LEU A 6 26.99 -14.48 -2.63
C LEU A 6 28.38 -13.84 -2.63
N VAL A 7 28.60 -12.81 -3.45
CA VAL A 7 29.86 -12.07 -3.51
C VAL A 7 29.68 -10.78 -2.71
N GLU A 8 30.57 -10.53 -1.74
CA GLU A 8 30.51 -9.32 -0.94
C GLU A 8 30.79 -8.07 -1.79
N PRO A 9 30.01 -6.99 -1.61
CA PRO A 9 30.27 -5.74 -2.31
C PRO A 9 31.58 -5.10 -1.80
N PRO A 10 32.35 -4.43 -2.68
CA PRO A 10 33.62 -3.80 -2.30
C PRO A 10 33.44 -2.58 -1.38
N PHE A 11 32.21 -2.08 -1.25
CA PHE A 11 31.85 -0.97 -0.39
C PHE A 11 30.53 -1.28 0.32
N LYS A 12 30.50 -1.02 1.64
CA LYS A 12 29.32 -1.11 2.48
C LYS A 12 29.05 0.27 3.09
N PRO A 13 27.92 0.92 2.77
CA PRO A 13 27.61 2.24 3.33
C PRO A 13 27.44 2.15 4.86
N ASP A 14 27.89 3.19 5.57
CA ASP A 14 27.65 3.33 7.00
C ASP A 14 26.17 3.60 7.22
N PRO A 15 25.43 2.74 7.96
CA PRO A 15 24.00 2.90 8.19
C PRO A 15 23.64 4.18 8.98
N ARG A 16 24.63 4.88 9.53
CA ARG A 16 24.45 6.15 10.27
C ARG A 16 24.58 7.38 9.39
N LEU A 17 24.99 7.22 8.13
CA LEU A 17 25.21 8.32 7.20
C LEU A 17 24.09 8.40 6.16
N VAL A 18 23.72 9.63 5.82
CA VAL A 18 22.81 9.91 4.70
C VAL A 18 23.65 10.35 3.51
N TYR A 19 23.56 9.61 2.40
CA TYR A 19 24.33 9.85 1.18
C TYR A 19 23.55 10.76 0.22
N CYS A 20 23.24 11.99 0.64
CA CYS A 20 22.62 13.02 -0.19
C CYS A 20 23.13 14.41 0.18
N SER A 21 22.92 15.41 -0.69
CA SER A 21 23.15 16.81 -0.34
C SER A 21 22.21 17.27 0.78
N ASP A 22 22.59 18.32 1.51
CA ASP A 22 21.69 18.96 2.46
C ASP A 22 20.47 19.52 1.71
N VAL A 23 19.29 19.43 2.33
CA VAL A 23 18.06 20.01 1.77
C VAL A 23 18.19 21.53 1.58
N GLN A 24 19.02 22.21 2.37
CA GLN A 24 19.30 23.63 2.24
C GLN A 24 20.10 23.97 0.97
N ASP A 25 20.81 23.00 0.41
CA ASP A 25 21.61 23.14 -0.81
C ASP A 25 20.86 22.71 -2.07
N ILE A 26 19.59 22.28 -1.94
CA ILE A 26 18.77 21.86 -3.08
C ILE A 26 17.95 23.06 -3.57
N ASP A 27 18.19 23.43 -4.83
CA ASP A 27 17.42 24.49 -5.50
C ASP A 27 15.93 24.14 -5.59
N GLU A 28 15.06 25.10 -5.25
CA GLU A 28 13.62 24.99 -5.43
C GLU A 28 13.21 25.38 -6.84
N PHE A 29 12.36 24.57 -7.48
CA PHE A 29 11.73 24.94 -8.74
C PHE A 29 10.52 25.84 -8.49
N SER A 30 10.43 26.95 -9.23
CA SER A 30 9.23 27.80 -9.20
C SER A 30 8.00 27.04 -9.71
N THR A 31 6.87 27.16 -9.02
CA THR A 31 5.61 26.60 -9.51
C THR A 31 5.12 27.33 -10.76
N VAL A 32 4.77 26.57 -11.80
CA VAL A 32 4.09 27.11 -12.98
C VAL A 32 2.62 27.39 -12.64
N LYS A 33 2.20 28.65 -12.79
CA LYS A 33 0.81 29.06 -12.56
C LYS A 33 -0.05 28.86 -13.81
N GLY A 34 -1.36 28.63 -13.61
CA GLY A 34 -2.33 28.55 -14.72
C GLY A 34 -2.46 27.17 -15.38
N VAL A 35 -1.93 26.11 -14.75
CA VAL A 35 -2.16 24.73 -15.20
C VAL A 35 -3.54 24.27 -14.74
N THR A 36 -4.32 23.71 -15.67
CA THR A 36 -5.63 23.12 -15.39
C THR A 36 -5.60 21.65 -15.77
N LEU A 37 -6.06 20.77 -14.87
CA LEU A 37 -6.16 19.33 -15.13
C LEU A 37 -7.50 19.02 -15.79
N GLY A 38 -7.46 18.27 -16.88
CA GLY A 38 -8.62 17.84 -17.66
C GLY A 38 -8.90 16.33 -17.55
N GLU A 39 -9.84 15.88 -18.37
CA GLU A 39 -10.27 14.48 -18.42
C GLU A 39 -9.14 13.52 -18.83
N THR A 40 -8.30 13.93 -19.79
CA THR A 40 -7.13 13.14 -20.23
C THR A 40 -6.12 12.92 -19.12
N ASP A 41 -5.95 13.88 -18.22
CA ASP A 41 -5.08 13.74 -17.05
C ASP A 41 -5.67 12.72 -16.06
N SER A 42 -6.99 12.77 -15.85
CA SER A 42 -7.71 11.80 -15.02
C SER A 42 -7.54 10.36 -15.56
N GLU A 43 -7.68 10.17 -16.88
CA GLU A 43 -7.41 8.88 -17.51
C GLU A 43 -5.97 8.41 -17.31
N PHE A 44 -5.00 9.33 -17.45
CA PHE A 44 -3.60 9.03 -17.21
C PHE A 44 -3.36 8.60 -15.76
N TYR A 45 -3.90 9.34 -14.78
CA TYR A 45 -3.76 8.98 -13.36
C TYR A 45 -4.41 7.64 -13.06
N CYS A 46 -5.55 7.32 -13.67
CA CYS A 46 -6.17 6.00 -13.54
C CYS A 46 -5.28 4.88 -14.08
N LYS A 47 -4.61 5.10 -15.21
CA LYS A 47 -3.69 4.12 -15.82
C LYS A 47 -2.37 4.01 -15.04
N PHE A 48 -1.89 5.12 -14.49
CA PHE A 48 -0.62 5.19 -13.76
C PHE A 48 -0.72 4.52 -12.38
N ASN A 49 -1.82 4.75 -11.66
CA ASN A 49 -2.02 4.25 -10.30
C ASN A 49 -2.44 2.77 -10.29
N THR A 50 -1.51 1.87 -10.59
CA THR A 50 -1.73 0.42 -10.63
C THR A 50 -1.84 -0.24 -9.25
N GLY A 51 -1.53 0.49 -8.18
CA GLY A 51 -1.54 -0.03 -6.81
C GLY A 51 -0.31 -0.87 -6.48
N SER A 52 -0.49 -1.91 -5.68
CA SER A 52 0.61 -2.78 -5.23
C SER A 52 1.14 -3.66 -6.37
N VAL A 53 2.48 -3.71 -6.52
CA VAL A 53 3.14 -4.64 -7.44
C VAL A 53 3.26 -6.01 -6.77
N SER A 54 2.62 -7.03 -7.35
CA SER A 54 2.34 -8.30 -6.67
C SER A 54 3.57 -8.99 -6.06
N ILE A 55 4.66 -9.13 -6.80
CA ILE A 55 5.87 -9.82 -6.31
C ILE A 55 6.52 -9.04 -5.16
N ASN A 56 6.69 -7.73 -5.32
CA ASN A 56 7.30 -6.88 -4.29
C ASN A 56 6.46 -6.87 -3.01
N TRP A 57 5.14 -6.75 -3.15
CA TRP A 57 4.23 -6.74 -2.01
C TRP A 57 4.19 -8.10 -1.29
N GLN A 58 4.19 -9.22 -2.02
CA GLN A 58 4.26 -10.55 -1.40
C GLN A 58 5.60 -10.75 -0.67
N ASN A 59 6.73 -10.34 -1.26
CA ASN A 59 8.02 -10.41 -0.60
C ASN A 59 8.03 -9.55 0.67
N GLU A 60 7.49 -8.34 0.64
CA GLU A 60 7.36 -7.48 1.83
C GLU A 60 6.55 -8.17 2.94
N VAL A 61 5.39 -8.77 2.60
CA VAL A 61 4.54 -9.50 3.55
C VAL A 61 5.26 -10.72 4.14
N ILE A 62 6.16 -11.37 3.39
CA ILE A 62 6.98 -12.48 3.87
C ILE A 62 8.14 -11.98 4.76
N ASP A 63 8.93 -11.02 4.28
CA ASP A 63 10.15 -10.53 4.92
C ASP A 63 9.87 -9.80 6.24
N THR A 64 8.72 -9.14 6.34
CA THR A 64 8.24 -8.51 7.58
C THR A 64 7.66 -9.52 8.58
N GLY A 65 7.53 -10.79 8.20
CA GLY A 65 6.95 -11.85 9.02
C GLY A 65 5.41 -11.91 9.02
N CYS A 66 4.72 -10.94 8.39
CA CYS A 66 3.26 -10.88 8.35
C CYS A 66 2.63 -12.17 7.81
N PHE A 67 3.21 -12.76 6.75
CA PHE A 67 2.74 -14.03 6.20
C PHE A 67 2.78 -15.14 7.25
N LYS A 68 3.88 -15.26 7.99
CA LYS A 68 4.06 -16.31 9.00
C LYS A 68 3.05 -16.18 10.15
N GLU A 69 2.70 -14.96 10.51
CA GLU A 69 1.76 -14.68 11.61
C GLU A 69 0.29 -14.86 11.19
N LEU A 70 -0.06 -14.48 9.96
CA LEU A 70 -1.46 -14.43 9.50
C LEU A 70 -1.88 -15.66 8.70
N ASN A 71 -0.96 -16.33 8.00
CA ASN A 71 -1.26 -17.51 7.19
C ASN A 71 -1.27 -18.78 8.07
N VAL A 72 -2.26 -18.85 8.98
CA VAL A 72 -2.43 -19.93 9.94
C VAL A 72 -3.64 -20.80 9.59
N PHE A 73 -3.53 -22.10 9.87
CA PHE A 73 -4.61 -23.08 9.67
C PHE A 73 -5.13 -23.57 11.03
N GLY A 74 -6.26 -24.27 11.00
CA GLY A 74 -6.80 -24.94 12.19
C GLY A 74 -5.93 -26.11 12.66
N PRO A 75 -6.25 -26.71 13.82
CA PRO A 75 -5.54 -27.86 14.36
C PRO A 75 -5.39 -28.99 13.32
N GLU A 76 -4.23 -29.65 13.30
CA GLU A 76 -3.92 -30.74 12.37
C GLU A 76 -4.08 -30.38 10.88
N GLY A 77 -3.88 -29.11 10.53
CA GLY A 77 -4.00 -28.62 9.16
C GLY A 77 -5.45 -28.52 8.67
N SER A 78 -6.42 -28.54 9.58
CA SER A 78 -7.81 -28.29 9.25
C SER A 78 -8.04 -26.87 8.71
N ARG A 79 -9.16 -26.67 8.00
CA ARG A 79 -9.52 -25.35 7.46
C ARG A 79 -9.70 -24.35 8.61
N SER A 80 -9.13 -23.16 8.47
CA SER A 80 -9.44 -22.01 9.32
C SER A 80 -10.88 -21.53 9.05
N SER A 81 -11.43 -20.73 9.96
CA SER A 81 -12.82 -20.25 9.88
C SER A 81 -13.11 -19.44 8.61
N ASP A 82 -12.14 -18.70 8.10
CA ASP A 82 -12.23 -17.92 6.85
C ASP A 82 -12.30 -18.79 5.59
N LEU A 83 -11.91 -20.07 5.69
CA LEU A 83 -11.98 -21.07 4.61
C LEU A 83 -13.21 -21.99 4.73
N ASP A 84 -14.08 -21.79 5.72
CA ASP A 84 -15.32 -22.55 5.90
C ASP A 84 -16.49 -21.89 5.19
N TRP A 85 -16.84 -22.45 4.02
CA TRP A 85 -17.95 -22.00 3.17
C TRP A 85 -19.34 -22.08 3.83
N THR A 86 -19.48 -22.82 4.94
CA THR A 86 -20.75 -22.95 5.65
C THR A 86 -20.98 -21.82 6.65
N GLN A 87 -19.93 -21.06 6.98
CA GLN A 87 -20.01 -19.96 7.92
C GLN A 87 -20.34 -18.66 7.18
N THR A 88 -21.39 -17.97 7.64
CA THR A 88 -21.62 -16.57 7.24
C THR A 88 -20.50 -15.70 7.83
N PRO A 89 -19.91 -14.76 7.06
CA PRO A 89 -18.88 -13.88 7.57
C PRO A 89 -19.36 -13.17 8.84
N GLU A 90 -18.57 -13.20 9.91
CA GLU A 90 -18.89 -12.40 11.09
C GLU A 90 -18.98 -10.94 10.68
N SER A 91 -20.12 -10.31 10.96
CA SER A 91 -20.24 -8.88 10.73
C SER A 91 -19.23 -8.16 11.62
N PRO A 92 -18.50 -7.15 11.10
CA PRO A 92 -17.52 -6.42 11.89
C PRO A 92 -18.21 -5.95 13.17
N LYS A 93 -17.62 -6.27 14.33
CA LYS A 93 -18.19 -5.98 15.64
C LYS A 93 -18.54 -4.50 15.70
N ARG A 94 -19.82 -4.16 15.59
CA ARG A 94 -20.31 -2.77 15.61
C ARG A 94 -19.96 -2.18 16.97
N SER A 95 -18.95 -1.31 17.01
CA SER A 95 -18.64 -0.54 18.20
C SER A 95 -19.74 0.50 18.41
N LEU A 96 -20.03 0.90 19.65
CA LEU A 96 -20.99 1.99 19.94
C LEU A 96 -20.61 3.29 19.21
N LEU A 97 -19.32 3.47 18.89
CA LEU A 97 -18.80 4.58 18.11
C LEU A 97 -19.27 4.56 16.65
N ASP A 98 -19.54 3.39 16.05
CA ASP A 98 -20.04 3.29 14.67
C ASP A 98 -21.43 3.91 14.49
N ARG A 99 -22.21 3.99 15.57
CA ARG A 99 -23.52 4.65 15.56
C ARG A 99 -23.42 6.16 15.64
N LEU A 100 -22.33 6.68 16.23
CA LEU A 100 -22.07 8.12 16.39
C LEU A 100 -21.38 8.71 15.15
N PHE A 101 -20.52 7.97 14.46
CA PHE A 101 -19.76 8.47 13.30
C PHE A 101 -20.41 8.22 11.93
N ARG A 102 -21.57 7.54 11.87
CA ARG A 102 -22.29 7.22 10.62
C ARG A 102 -22.85 8.42 9.84
N ARG A 103 -22.65 9.66 10.30
CA ARG A 103 -23.23 10.85 9.67
C ARG A 103 -22.41 11.45 8.52
N ASN A 104 -21.21 10.95 8.18
CA ASN A 104 -20.39 11.56 7.10
C ASN A 104 -19.63 10.58 6.19
N VAL A 105 -20.25 9.48 5.75
CA VAL A 105 -19.74 8.75 4.57
C VAL A 105 -20.39 9.36 3.31
N ARG A 106 -19.80 10.45 2.79
CA ARG A 106 -20.04 10.83 1.40
C ARG A 106 -19.30 9.82 0.52
N LYS A 107 -20.01 9.23 -0.44
CA LYS A 107 -19.46 8.37 -1.51
C LYS A 107 -18.32 9.10 -2.23
N LEU A 108 -17.06 8.73 -1.98
CA LEU A 108 -16.02 8.72 -3.01
C LEU A 108 -15.99 7.26 -3.46
N CYS A 109 -16.46 6.83 -4.62
CA CYS A 109 -16.43 7.42 -5.95
C CYS A 109 -17.74 7.06 -6.65
N SER A 110 -18.54 8.06 -7.01
CA SER A 110 -19.62 7.90 -7.99
C SER A 110 -19.49 9.08 -8.92
N SER A 111 -19.14 8.78 -10.16
CA SER A 111 -19.08 9.70 -11.28
C SER A 111 -20.30 10.62 -11.29
N SER A 112 -20.06 11.93 -11.24
CA SER A 112 -20.93 13.02 -11.74
C SER A 112 -20.27 14.35 -11.37
N ILE A 113 -19.56 14.97 -12.31
CA ILE A 113 -19.48 16.42 -12.34
C ILE A 113 -20.27 16.82 -13.57
N LEU A 114 -21.56 17.11 -13.34
CA LEU A 114 -22.28 18.07 -14.16
C LEU A 114 -21.64 19.43 -13.90
N HIS A 115 -21.12 20.05 -14.94
CA HIS A 115 -21.41 21.45 -15.23
C HIS A 115 -21.34 21.69 -16.74
#